data_AF-A0A4W5M518-F1
#
_entry.id   AF-A0A4W5M518-F1
#
_cell.length_a   1.000
_cell.length_b   1.000
_cell.length_c   1.000
_cell.angle_alpha   90.00
_cell.angle_beta   90.00
_cell.angle_gamma   90.00
#
_symmetry.space_group_name_H-M   'P 1'
#
loop_
_entity.id
_entity.type
_entity.pdbx_description
1 polymer ?
#
loop_
_entity_poly.entity_id
_entity_poly.type
_entity_poly.pdbx_seq_one_letter_code
_entity_poly.pdbx_strand_id
1 'polypeptide(L)'
;MTRVGKSAAGNTILGRKAFQLNVGFNSVTSACEKAEGEVDGQGVTVIDTPGLLITKLSIEEVLTEIKSCISLSSPGPHVFLFVIQVGRITKENNETVKIIQTTFGKQSANYTMVLFTHGDNLAGMSIKDYVDDSPDLQHFIKQCHGRYHVFNNSEQNPSQVTELLDKINKMVKRNGGSYYTNEMLQEAERDIKEEKILRENEEEEETILRENEEKRRRSVENLFSGGALYNN
;
A
#
# COMPACT_ATOMS: atom_id res chain seq x y z
N MET A 1 -0.19 18.27 -4.50
CA MET A 1 -0.30 16.93 -3.86
C MET A 1 -1.64 16.88 -3.16
N THR A 2 -2.41 15.83 -3.40
CA THR A 2 -3.79 15.76 -2.92
C THR A 2 -3.82 15.02 -1.58
N ARG A 3 -4.33 15.66 -0.53
CA ARG A 3 -4.38 15.09 0.82
C ARG A 3 -5.54 14.09 0.91
N VAL A 4 -5.23 12.80 1.02
CA VAL A 4 -6.25 11.71 1.16
C VAL A 4 -6.94 11.71 2.53
N GLY A 5 -6.49 12.52 3.49
CA GLY A 5 -7.16 12.71 4.78
C GLY A 5 -6.69 11.80 5.92
N LYS A 6 -5.44 11.29 5.90
CA LYS A 6 -4.88 10.44 6.97
C LYS A 6 -4.93 11.10 8.35
N SER A 7 -4.32 12.27 8.51
CA SER A 7 -4.31 13.02 9.78
C SER A 7 -5.72 13.38 10.25
N ALA A 8 -6.64 13.68 9.32
CA ALA A 8 -8.04 13.94 9.65
C ALA A 8 -8.74 12.68 10.16
N ALA A 9 -8.53 11.52 9.52
CA ALA A 9 -9.04 10.25 10.01
C ALA A 9 -8.48 9.89 11.40
N GLY A 10 -7.19 10.14 11.65
CA GLY A 10 -6.59 9.94 12.97
C GLY A 10 -7.24 10.82 14.05
N ASN A 11 -7.55 12.07 13.71
CA ASN A 11 -8.29 12.97 14.60
C ASN A 11 -9.73 12.51 14.84
N THR A 12 -10.41 12.01 13.80
CA THR A 12 -11.75 11.41 13.92
C THR A 12 -11.72 10.20 14.85
N ILE A 13 -10.77 9.28 14.67
CA ILE A 13 -10.60 8.08 15.52
C ILE A 13 -10.42 8.47 16.97
N LEU A 14 -9.55 9.45 17.26
CA LEU A 14 -9.26 9.87 18.64
C LEU A 14 -10.27 10.86 19.22
N GLY A 15 -11.27 11.29 18.45
CA GLY A 15 -12.27 12.30 18.86
C GLY A 15 -11.67 13.67 19.22
N ARG A 16 -10.43 13.97 18.80
CA ARG A 16 -9.72 15.21 19.13
C ARG A 16 -8.70 15.60 18.07
N LYS A 17 -8.24 16.85 18.10
CA LYS A 17 -7.17 17.36 17.23
C LYS A 17 -5.81 16.89 17.73
N ALA A 18 -5.45 15.64 17.45
CA ALA A 18 -4.17 15.03 17.81
C ALA A 18 -3.06 15.28 16.77
N PHE A 19 -3.42 15.33 15.49
CA PHE A 19 -2.52 15.50 14.36
C PHE A 19 -2.79 16.82 13.64
N GLN A 20 -1.73 17.47 13.14
CA GLN A 20 -1.86 18.75 12.48
C GLN A 20 -2.48 18.61 11.07
N LEU A 21 -3.59 19.32 10.86
CA LEU A 21 -4.20 19.44 9.54
C LEU A 21 -3.50 20.56 8.77
N ASN A 22 -2.35 20.27 8.16
CA ASN A 22 -1.64 21.32 7.41
C ASN A 22 -2.41 21.73 6.13
N VAL A 23 -3.03 22.90 6.12
CA VAL A 23 -3.94 23.35 5.03
C VAL A 23 -3.19 23.84 3.77
N GLY A 24 -1.85 23.78 3.74
CA GLY A 24 -1.02 24.29 2.63
C GLY A 24 -0.60 23.23 1.59
N PHE A 25 -0.48 23.64 0.32
CA PHE A 25 -0.06 22.78 -0.81
C PHE A 25 1.32 22.11 -0.63
N ASN A 26 2.17 22.64 0.25
CA ASN A 26 3.54 22.17 0.51
C ASN A 26 3.74 21.52 1.88
N SER A 27 2.65 21.23 2.60
CA SER A 27 2.71 20.81 4.00
C SER A 27 2.33 19.34 4.17
N VAL A 28 3.32 18.49 3.89
CA VAL A 28 3.27 17.05 4.15
C VAL A 28 3.86 16.80 5.53
N THR A 29 3.28 15.90 6.31
CA THR A 29 3.88 15.41 7.56
C THR A 29 5.27 14.85 7.23
N SER A 30 6.34 15.35 7.86
CA SER A 30 7.72 15.02 7.50
C SER A 30 8.28 13.81 8.26
N ALA A 31 7.59 13.36 9.30
CA ALA A 31 7.93 12.20 10.09
C ALA A 31 6.63 11.54 10.62
N CYS A 32 6.73 10.31 11.10
CA CYS A 32 5.61 9.65 11.78
C CYS A 32 5.26 10.38 13.08
N GLU A 33 3.97 10.66 13.29
CA GLU A 33 3.42 11.23 14.52
C GLU A 33 2.62 10.15 15.25
N LYS A 34 2.83 10.01 16.56
CA LYS A 34 2.12 9.06 17.41
C LYS A 34 1.20 9.80 18.38
N ALA A 35 -0.05 9.36 18.49
CA ALA A 35 -0.99 9.84 19.49
C ALA A 35 -1.80 8.70 20.09
N GLU A 36 -2.18 8.87 21.35
CA GLU A 36 -2.92 7.88 22.14
C GLU A 36 -4.20 8.51 22.71
N GLY A 37 -5.18 7.67 23.00
CA GLY A 37 -6.45 8.05 23.63
C GLY A 37 -7.28 6.82 24.01
N GLU A 38 -8.39 7.08 24.69
CA GLU A 38 -9.42 6.07 24.99
C GLU A 38 -10.65 6.37 24.15
N VAL A 39 -11.18 5.34 23.47
CA VAL A 39 -12.34 5.44 22.58
C VAL A 39 -13.24 4.25 22.88
N ASP A 40 -14.50 4.50 23.24
CA ASP A 40 -15.46 3.45 23.64
C ASP A 40 -14.92 2.50 24.73
N GLY A 41 -14.12 3.02 25.68
CA GLY A 41 -13.49 2.24 26.74
C GLY A 41 -12.30 1.37 26.29
N GLN A 42 -11.88 1.49 25.02
CA GLN A 42 -10.72 0.82 24.46
C GLN A 42 -9.54 1.80 24.34
N GLY A 43 -8.36 1.40 24.81
CA GLY A 43 -7.13 2.14 24.57
C GLY A 43 -6.73 2.05 23.09
N VAL A 44 -6.55 3.20 22.45
CA VAL A 44 -6.23 3.32 21.02
C VAL A 44 -4.95 4.14 20.85
N THR A 45 -4.02 3.58 20.07
CA THR A 45 -2.83 4.26 19.59
C THR A 45 -2.95 4.44 18.07
N VAL A 46 -2.80 5.67 17.60
CA VAL A 46 -2.79 6.02 16.19
C VAL A 46 -1.41 6.53 15.82
N ILE A 47 -0.85 6.02 14.72
CA ILE A 47 0.39 6.53 14.13
C ILE A 47 0.03 7.11 12.76
N ASP A 48 0.12 8.42 12.63
CA ASP A 48 -0.01 9.11 11.34
C ASP A 48 1.35 9.10 10.65
N THR A 49 1.42 8.48 9.48
CA THR A 49 2.65 8.43 8.69
C THR A 49 2.70 9.62 7.72
N PRO A 50 3.91 10.03 7.29
CA PRO A 50 4.09 10.95 6.19
C PRO A 50 3.22 10.66 4.97
N GLY A 51 3.03 11.66 4.13
CA GLY A 51 2.38 11.54 2.83
C GLY A 51 3.10 10.55 1.93
N LEU A 52 2.86 9.25 2.12
CA LEU A 52 3.23 8.20 1.19
C LEU A 52 2.39 8.40 -0.08
N LEU A 53 2.82 9.31 -0.95
CA LEU A 53 2.39 9.29 -2.35
C LEU A 53 3.17 8.15 -2.99
N ILE A 54 2.67 6.93 -2.78
CA ILE A 54 3.39 5.69 -3.04
C ILE A 54 3.82 5.57 -4.52
N THR A 55 3.12 6.24 -5.44
CA THR A 55 3.51 6.29 -6.86
C THR A 55 4.74 7.13 -7.18
N LYS A 56 5.25 7.91 -6.23
CA LYS A 56 6.50 8.67 -6.38
C LYS A 56 7.63 8.11 -5.52
N LEU A 57 7.35 7.10 -4.70
CA LEU A 57 8.32 6.51 -3.80
C LEU A 57 8.84 5.20 -4.35
N SER A 58 10.13 4.97 -4.17
CA SER A 58 10.76 3.67 -4.34
C SER A 58 10.26 2.69 -3.26
N ILE A 59 10.37 1.39 -3.54
CA ILE A 59 10.05 0.33 -2.57
C ILE A 59 10.86 0.50 -1.27
N GLU A 60 12.11 0.99 -1.36
CA GLU A 60 12.99 1.23 -0.22
C GLU A 60 12.51 2.38 0.68
N GLU A 61 12.01 3.46 0.09
CA GLU A 61 11.41 4.57 0.84
C GLU A 61 10.14 4.12 1.56
N VAL A 62 9.29 3.32 0.89
CA VAL A 62 8.09 2.74 1.50
C VAL A 62 8.46 1.81 2.66
N LEU A 63 9.46 0.92 2.48
CA LEU A 63 9.97 0.04 3.55
C LEU A 63 10.49 0.83 4.76
N THR A 64 11.19 1.94 4.52
CA THR A 64 11.77 2.78 5.58
C THR A 64 10.68 3.38 6.46
N GLU A 65 9.63 3.91 5.85
CA GLU A 65 8.49 4.49 6.59
C GLU A 65 7.71 3.42 7.36
N ILE A 66 7.60 2.21 6.79
CA ILE A 66 6.97 1.08 7.46
C ILE A 66 7.76 0.63 8.69
N LYS A 67 9.08 0.52 8.56
CA LYS A 67 9.97 0.23 9.71
C LYS A 67 9.81 1.27 10.80
N SER A 68 9.74 2.55 10.42
CA SER A 68 9.49 3.64 11.35
C SER A 68 8.16 3.44 12.08
N CYS A 69 7.07 3.17 11.35
CA CYS A 69 5.75 2.90 11.92
C CYS A 69 5.74 1.68 12.87
N ILE A 70 6.38 0.57 12.49
CA ILE A 70 6.46 -0.63 13.33
C ILE A 70 7.29 -0.37 14.59
N SER A 71 8.38 0.38 14.47
CA SER A 71 9.21 0.76 15.63
C SER A 71 8.43 1.59 16.66
N LEU A 72 7.49 2.42 16.20
CA LEU A 72 6.63 3.26 17.04
C LEU A 72 5.40 2.52 17.59
N SER A 73 5.10 1.32 17.09
CA SER A 73 3.91 0.53 17.47
C SER A 73 4.23 -0.74 18.25
N SER A 74 5.42 -0.83 18.87
CA SER A 74 5.85 -2.01 19.66
C SER A 74 4.71 -2.58 20.52
N PRO A 75 4.43 -3.90 20.42
CA PRO A 75 5.19 -4.92 19.70
C PRO A 75 4.89 -5.02 18.18
N GLY A 76 3.88 -4.29 17.71
CA GLY A 76 3.52 -4.14 16.31
C GLY A 76 2.09 -3.61 16.13
N PRO A 77 1.72 -3.15 14.93
CA PRO A 77 0.39 -2.61 14.69
C PRO A 77 -0.66 -3.72 14.56
N HIS A 78 -1.83 -3.50 15.15
CA HIS A 78 -2.99 -4.37 15.01
C HIS A 78 -3.68 -4.22 13.65
N VAL A 79 -3.59 -3.03 13.04
CA VAL A 79 -4.19 -2.71 11.75
C VAL A 79 -3.37 -1.65 11.03
N PHE A 80 -3.22 -1.82 9.71
CA PHE A 80 -2.84 -0.78 8.77
C PHE A 80 -4.09 -0.25 8.07
N LEU A 81 -4.35 1.04 8.20
CA LEU A 81 -5.45 1.71 7.51
C LEU A 81 -4.95 2.34 6.21
N PHE A 82 -5.36 1.77 5.08
CA PHE A 82 -5.03 2.33 3.77
C PHE A 82 -6.09 3.36 3.37
N VAL A 83 -5.71 4.64 3.39
CA VAL A 83 -6.66 5.75 3.27
C VAL A 83 -6.86 6.17 1.80
N ILE A 84 -8.09 6.04 1.30
CA ILE A 84 -8.51 6.47 -0.04
C ILE A 84 -9.55 7.58 0.08
N GLN A 85 -9.46 8.62 -0.76
CA GLN A 85 -10.51 9.62 -0.85
C GLN A 85 -11.58 9.21 -1.87
N VAL A 86 -12.87 9.25 -1.47
CA VAL A 86 -14.00 9.05 -2.39
C VAL A 86 -13.99 10.08 -3.51
N GLY A 87 -14.30 9.61 -4.73
CA GLY A 87 -14.27 10.41 -5.96
C GLY A 87 -12.86 10.61 -6.52
N ARG A 88 -11.83 10.07 -5.87
CA ARG A 88 -10.43 10.12 -6.32
C ARG A 88 -9.82 8.72 -6.31
N ILE A 89 -10.30 7.89 -7.23
CA ILE A 89 -9.60 6.66 -7.59
C ILE A 89 -8.70 7.00 -8.78
N THR A 90 -7.41 7.19 -8.52
CA THR A 90 -6.42 7.37 -9.58
C THR A 90 -5.83 6.01 -9.95
N LYS A 91 -5.34 5.84 -11.19
CA LYS A 91 -4.56 4.64 -11.58
C LYS A 91 -3.42 4.33 -10.59
N GLU A 92 -2.91 5.38 -9.97
CA GLU A 92 -1.91 5.37 -8.91
C GLU A 92 -2.29 4.50 -7.69
N ASN A 93 -3.59 4.34 -7.39
CA ASN A 93 -4.04 3.54 -6.25
C ASN A 93 -3.79 2.04 -6.46
N ASN A 94 -3.94 1.51 -7.68
CA ASN A 94 -3.71 0.08 -7.92
C ASN A 94 -2.23 -0.30 -7.78
N GLU A 95 -1.34 0.55 -8.29
CA GLU A 95 0.10 0.37 -8.16
C GLU A 95 0.54 0.47 -6.71
N THR A 96 -0.04 1.43 -5.98
CA THR A 96 0.21 1.62 -4.55
C THR A 96 -0.10 0.38 -3.72
N VAL A 97 -1.19 -0.31 -4.04
CA VAL A 97 -1.62 -1.53 -3.36
C VAL A 97 -0.66 -2.66 -3.62
N LYS A 98 -0.25 -2.84 -4.88
CA LYS A 98 0.75 -3.83 -5.24
C LYS A 98 2.05 -3.55 -4.49
N ILE A 99 2.49 -2.28 -4.46
CA ILE A 99 3.68 -1.87 -3.71
C ILE A 99 3.51 -2.24 -2.23
N ILE A 100 2.39 -1.90 -1.58
CA ILE A 100 2.15 -2.26 -0.18
C ILE A 100 2.18 -3.78 0.03
N GLN A 101 1.52 -4.56 -0.80
CA GLN A 101 1.50 -6.02 -0.66
C GLN A 101 2.87 -6.64 -0.90
N THR A 102 3.61 -6.15 -1.89
CA THR A 102 5.01 -6.52 -2.13
C THR A 102 5.86 -6.15 -0.92
N THR A 103 5.66 -4.94 -0.37
CA THR A 103 6.49 -4.38 0.68
C THR A 103 6.26 -4.99 2.07
N PHE A 104 5.01 -5.19 2.47
CA PHE A 104 4.65 -5.81 3.75
C PHE A 104 4.47 -7.34 3.62
N GLY A 105 4.71 -7.89 2.45
CA GLY A 105 4.61 -9.32 2.17
C GLY A 105 3.16 -9.84 2.18
N LYS A 106 3.01 -11.12 1.85
CA LYS A 106 1.70 -11.77 1.69
C LYS A 106 0.83 -11.73 2.96
N GLN A 107 1.46 -11.68 4.13
CA GLN A 107 0.78 -11.64 5.43
C GLN A 107 0.14 -10.28 5.73
N SER A 108 0.62 -9.20 5.11
CA SER A 108 0.13 -7.83 5.33
C SER A 108 -1.36 -7.65 5.08
N ALA A 109 -1.89 -8.40 4.11
CA ALA A 109 -3.30 -8.42 3.78
C ALA A 109 -4.11 -8.65 5.05
N ASN A 110 -3.73 -9.62 5.91
CA ASN A 110 -4.42 -9.99 7.14
C ASN A 110 -4.57 -8.84 8.14
N TYR A 111 -3.68 -7.85 8.10
CA TYR A 111 -3.65 -6.71 9.00
C TYR A 111 -4.05 -5.40 8.30
N THR A 112 -4.50 -5.45 7.05
CA THR A 112 -4.84 -4.25 6.28
C THR A 112 -6.34 -4.09 6.10
N MET A 113 -6.81 -2.85 6.23
CA MET A 113 -8.19 -2.43 5.94
C MET A 113 -8.18 -1.13 5.14
N VAL A 114 -9.06 -1.04 4.14
CA VAL A 114 -9.24 0.19 3.36
C VAL A 114 -10.14 1.16 4.13
N LEU A 115 -9.70 2.41 4.28
CA LEU A 115 -10.50 3.48 4.87
C LEU A 115 -10.81 4.54 3.81
N PHE A 116 -12.07 4.62 3.41
CA PHE A 116 -12.56 5.69 2.55
C PHE A 116 -12.79 6.96 3.36
N THR A 117 -12.32 8.10 2.87
CA THR A 117 -12.61 9.42 3.44
C THR A 117 -13.44 10.24 2.47
N HIS A 118 -14.02 11.32 2.97
CA HIS A 118 -14.96 12.16 2.21
C HIS A 118 -16.19 11.36 1.77
N GLY A 119 -16.76 10.56 2.68
CA GLY A 119 -17.97 9.77 2.41
C GLY A 119 -19.17 10.62 1.98
N ASP A 120 -19.18 11.91 2.30
CA ASP A 120 -20.14 12.91 1.79
C ASP A 120 -20.14 13.00 0.26
N ASN A 121 -19.02 12.71 -0.40
CA ASN A 121 -18.91 12.69 -1.86
C ASN A 121 -19.64 11.52 -2.52
N LEU A 122 -20.19 10.57 -1.75
CA LEU A 122 -20.99 9.48 -2.31
C LEU A 122 -22.35 9.95 -2.83
N ALA A 123 -22.80 11.18 -2.51
CA ALA A 123 -24.00 11.80 -3.07
C ALA A 123 -25.27 10.91 -3.02
N GLY A 124 -25.43 10.12 -1.94
CA GLY A 124 -26.55 9.20 -1.73
C GLY A 124 -26.33 7.78 -2.26
N MET A 125 -25.23 7.52 -2.96
CA MET A 125 -24.77 6.17 -3.32
C MET A 125 -24.28 5.43 -2.06
N SER A 126 -24.52 4.11 -1.98
CA SER A 126 -23.88 3.32 -0.93
C SER A 126 -22.39 3.13 -1.23
N ILE A 127 -21.56 3.01 -0.19
CA ILE A 127 -20.13 2.69 -0.39
C ILE A 127 -19.93 1.36 -1.13
N LYS A 128 -20.87 0.42 -0.99
CA LYS A 128 -20.84 -0.85 -1.70
C LYS A 128 -21.01 -0.64 -3.22
N ASP A 129 -22.00 0.15 -3.63
CA ASP A 129 -22.23 0.44 -5.04
C ASP A 129 -21.05 1.21 -5.65
N TYR A 130 -20.46 2.13 -4.89
CA TYR A 130 -19.26 2.86 -5.28
C TYR A 130 -18.06 1.93 -5.54
N VAL A 131 -17.87 0.93 -4.66
CA VAL A 131 -16.84 -0.09 -4.85
C VAL A 131 -17.15 -0.96 -6.05
N ASP A 132 -18.42 -1.36 -6.22
CA ASP A 132 -18.85 -2.27 -7.27
C ASP A 132 -18.76 -1.67 -8.68
N ASP A 133 -18.81 -0.34 -8.80
CA ASP A 133 -18.64 0.39 -10.06
C ASP A 133 -17.17 0.44 -10.54
N SER A 134 -16.21 0.01 -9.71
CA SER A 134 -14.78 0.01 -10.04
C SER A 134 -14.16 -1.39 -9.88
N PRO A 135 -13.92 -2.13 -10.99
CA PRO A 135 -13.26 -3.43 -10.94
C PRO A 135 -11.89 -3.39 -10.25
N ASP A 136 -11.16 -2.29 -10.43
CA ASP A 136 -9.88 -2.02 -9.80
C ASP A 136 -10.01 -1.90 -8.27
N LEU A 137 -11.01 -1.15 -7.79
CA LEU A 137 -11.28 -1.02 -6.37
C LEU A 137 -11.80 -2.31 -5.75
N GLN A 138 -12.65 -3.05 -6.46
CA GLN A 138 -13.07 -4.39 -6.06
C GLN A 138 -11.87 -5.32 -5.92
N HIS A 139 -10.97 -5.32 -6.91
CA HIS A 139 -9.75 -6.12 -6.88
C HIS A 139 -8.92 -5.76 -5.65
N PHE A 140 -8.70 -4.46 -5.40
CA PHE A 140 -7.97 -4.03 -4.23
C PHE A 140 -8.63 -4.44 -2.91
N ILE A 141 -9.92 -4.17 -2.74
CA ILE A 141 -10.62 -4.56 -1.51
C ILE A 141 -10.58 -6.07 -1.30
N LYS A 142 -10.64 -6.86 -2.36
CA LYS A 142 -10.48 -8.32 -2.30
C LYS A 142 -9.10 -8.72 -1.80
N GLN A 143 -8.03 -8.01 -2.20
CA GLN A 143 -6.68 -8.19 -1.65
C GLN A 143 -6.63 -7.92 -0.14
N CYS A 144 -7.46 -7.01 0.37
CA CYS A 144 -7.67 -6.78 1.81
C CYS A 144 -8.79 -7.66 2.42
N HIS A 145 -9.08 -8.83 1.81
CA HIS A 145 -10.12 -9.78 2.23
C HIS A 145 -11.51 -9.17 2.42
N GLY A 146 -11.87 -8.19 1.58
CA GLY A 146 -13.16 -7.51 1.65
C GLY A 146 -13.26 -6.46 2.76
N ARG A 147 -12.17 -6.13 3.46
CA ARG A 147 -12.20 -5.21 4.60
C ARG A 147 -12.12 -3.75 4.15
N TYR A 148 -13.21 -3.02 4.36
CA TYR A 148 -13.23 -1.58 4.21
C TYR A 148 -14.19 -0.89 5.19
N HIS A 149 -13.95 0.41 5.40
CA HIS A 149 -14.79 1.30 6.18
C HIS A 149 -14.84 2.69 5.51
N VAL A 150 -15.86 3.50 5.82
CA VAL A 150 -16.02 4.84 5.24
C VAL A 150 -16.23 5.87 6.34
N PHE A 151 -15.47 6.95 6.26
CA PHE A 151 -15.59 8.12 7.12
C PHE A 151 -16.10 9.32 6.33
N ASN A 152 -17.00 10.06 6.97
CA ASN A 152 -17.20 11.47 6.70
C ASN A 152 -16.48 12.28 7.80
N ASN A 153 -15.23 12.68 7.55
CA ASN A 153 -14.42 13.43 8.53
C ASN A 153 -14.97 14.83 8.83
N SER A 154 -15.94 15.32 8.06
CA SER A 154 -16.63 16.59 8.33
C SER A 154 -17.78 16.43 9.33
N GLU A 155 -18.22 15.20 9.59
CA GLU A 155 -19.25 14.87 10.56
C GLU A 155 -18.63 14.38 11.87
N GLN A 156 -19.08 14.95 12.98
CA GLN A 156 -18.78 14.45 14.31
C GLN A 156 -19.81 13.37 14.68
N ASN A 157 -19.78 12.25 13.97
CA ASN A 157 -20.63 11.10 14.25
C ASN A 157 -19.79 9.98 14.93
N PRO A 158 -19.92 9.79 16.25
CA PRO A 158 -19.18 8.74 16.97
C PRO A 158 -19.44 7.33 16.44
N SER A 159 -20.61 7.06 15.84
CA SER A 159 -20.95 5.72 15.35
C SER A 159 -19.99 5.21 14.28
N GLN A 160 -19.43 6.11 13.45
CA GLN A 160 -18.45 5.74 12.42
C GLN A 160 -17.19 5.14 13.07
N VAL A 161 -16.74 5.73 14.19
CA VAL A 161 -15.57 5.26 14.93
C VAL A 161 -15.88 3.94 15.63
N THR A 162 -17.03 3.83 16.30
CA THR A 162 -17.47 2.58 16.94
C THR A 162 -17.54 1.43 15.95
N GLU A 163 -18.11 1.66 14.76
CA GLU A 163 -18.21 0.66 13.70
C GLU A 163 -16.84 0.28 13.11
N LEU A 164 -15.92 1.25 12.99
CA LEU A 164 -14.54 0.96 12.59
C LEU A 164 -13.84 0.07 13.63
N LEU A 165 -13.94 0.40 14.92
CA LEU A 165 -13.32 -0.37 16.00
C LEU A 165 -13.90 -1.79 16.09
N ASP A 166 -15.21 -1.97 15.91
CA ASP A 166 -15.83 -3.31 15.84
C ASP A 166 -15.25 -4.14 14.67
N LYS A 167 -15.07 -3.55 13.49
CA LYS A 167 -14.44 -4.22 12.35
C LYS A 167 -12.98 -4.59 12.64
N ILE A 168 -12.21 -3.69 13.27
CA ILE A 168 -10.82 -3.94 13.67
C ILE A 168 -10.75 -5.06 14.71
N ASN A 169 -11.58 -5.02 15.75
CA ASN A 169 -11.59 -6.04 16.80
C ASN A 169 -11.96 -7.43 16.23
N LYS A 170 -12.90 -7.50 15.29
CA LYS A 170 -13.20 -8.72 14.53
C LYS A 170 -12.02 -9.20 13.70
N MET A 171 -11.28 -8.30 13.07
CA MET A 171 -10.07 -8.63 12.30
C MET A 171 -8.97 -9.18 13.22
N VAL A 172 -8.67 -8.49 14.32
CA VAL A 172 -7.67 -8.93 15.31
C VAL A 172 -8.02 -10.29 15.89
N LYS A 173 -9.30 -10.54 16.21
CA LYS A 173 -9.77 -11.86 16.65
C LYS A 173 -9.55 -12.95 15.61
N ARG A 174 -9.79 -12.67 14.31
CA ARG A 174 -9.50 -13.61 13.22
C ARG A 174 -8.00 -13.90 13.08
N ASN A 175 -7.16 -12.92 13.41
CA ASN A 175 -5.70 -13.07 13.47
C ASN A 175 -5.21 -13.67 14.81
N GLY A 176 -6.09 -14.29 15.61
CA GLY A 176 -5.73 -14.94 16.87
C GLY A 176 -5.36 -13.98 18.01
N GLY A 177 -5.73 -12.71 17.91
CA GLY A 177 -5.30 -11.67 18.85
C GLY A 177 -3.90 -11.10 18.56
N SER A 178 -3.29 -11.50 17.44
CA SER A 178 -1.94 -11.06 17.06
C SER A 178 -1.93 -9.68 16.41
N TYR A 179 -0.74 -9.13 16.27
CA TYR A 179 -0.36 -7.92 15.53
C TYR A 179 0.62 -8.29 14.41
N TYR A 180 0.87 -7.35 13.50
CA TYR A 180 1.89 -7.49 12.48
C TYR A 180 3.29 -7.36 13.11
N THR A 181 4.16 -8.34 12.91
CA THR A 181 5.44 -8.41 13.64
C THR A 181 6.64 -8.00 12.79
N ASN A 182 7.78 -7.75 13.45
CA ASN A 182 9.05 -7.52 12.76
C ASN A 182 9.50 -8.75 11.96
N GLU A 183 9.20 -9.96 12.41
CA GLU A 183 9.53 -11.19 11.68
C GLU A 183 8.77 -11.26 10.36
N MET A 184 7.49 -10.87 10.34
CA MET A 184 6.69 -10.78 9.11
C MET A 184 7.27 -9.72 8.15
N LEU A 185 7.74 -8.60 8.69
CA LEU A 185 8.44 -7.60 7.87
C LEU A 185 9.74 -8.14 7.28
N GLN A 186 10.57 -8.80 8.08
CA GLN A 186 11.83 -9.38 7.60
C GLN A 186 11.60 -10.49 6.56
N GLU A 187 10.51 -11.26 6.69
CA GLU A 187 10.08 -12.22 5.67
C GLU A 187 9.73 -11.50 4.36
N ALA A 188 8.92 -10.44 4.42
CA ALA A 188 8.62 -9.62 3.25
C ALA A 188 9.88 -9.06 2.58
N GLU A 189 10.85 -8.57 3.35
CA GLU A 189 12.10 -8.05 2.81
C GLU A 189 12.94 -9.11 2.10
N ARG A 190 12.95 -10.34 2.62
CA ARG A 190 13.62 -11.48 1.95
C ARG A 190 12.93 -11.82 0.64
N ASP A 191 11.60 -11.93 0.64
CA ASP A 191 10.82 -12.22 -0.57
C ASP A 191 11.09 -11.18 -1.67
N ILE A 192 11.12 -9.89 -1.33
CA ILE A 192 11.42 -8.81 -2.28
C ILE A 192 12.83 -8.95 -2.85
N LYS A 193 13.81 -9.26 -1.99
CA LYS A 193 15.21 -9.42 -2.39
C LYS A 193 15.39 -10.63 -3.32
N GLU A 194 14.76 -11.76 -2.99
CA GLU A 194 14.79 -12.97 -3.80
C GLU A 194 14.12 -12.74 -5.16
N GLU A 195 12.97 -12.06 -5.18
CA GLU A 195 12.28 -11.71 -6.43
C GLU A 195 13.13 -10.78 -7.31
N LYS A 196 13.84 -9.82 -6.71
CA LYS A 196 14.75 -8.93 -7.44
C LYS A 196 15.91 -9.70 -8.07
N ILE A 197 16.56 -10.60 -7.32
CA ILE A 197 17.65 -11.45 -7.82
C ILE A 197 17.16 -12.34 -8.95
N LEU A 198 15.97 -12.95 -8.81
CA LEU A 198 15.40 -13.80 -9.85
C LEU A 198 15.17 -13.02 -11.15
N ARG A 199 14.58 -11.82 -11.08
CA ARG A 199 14.36 -10.97 -12.25
C ARG A 199 15.67 -10.54 -12.92
N GLU A 200 16.68 -10.15 -12.12
CA GLU A 200 18.00 -9.79 -12.65
C GLU A 200 18.66 -10.97 -13.39
N ASN A 201 18.56 -12.19 -12.85
CA ASN A 201 19.08 -13.39 -13.51
C ASN A 201 18.31 -13.72 -14.81
N GLU A 202 16.98 -13.61 -14.81
CA GLU A 202 16.15 -13.82 -16.01
C GLU A 202 16.49 -12.80 -17.11
N GLU A 203 16.68 -11.53 -16.76
CA GLU A 203 17.11 -10.47 -17.69
C GLU A 203 18.51 -10.73 -18.26
N GLU A 204 19.45 -11.22 -17.44
CA GLU A 204 20.80 -11.59 -17.87
C GLU A 204 20.77 -12.79 -18.82
N GLU A 205 20.01 -13.85 -18.50
CA GLU A 205 19.83 -15.02 -19.36
C GLU A 205 19.23 -14.65 -20.71
N GLU A 206 18.17 -13.82 -20.73
CA GLU A 206 17.58 -13.33 -21.97
C GLU A 206 18.58 -12.52 -22.80
N THR A 207 19.40 -11.70 -22.16
CA THR A 207 20.43 -10.90 -22.84
C THR A 207 21.50 -11.80 -23.47
N ILE A 208 21.99 -12.80 -22.73
CA ILE A 208 22.96 -13.78 -23.23
C ILE A 208 22.39 -14.57 -24.42
N LEU A 209 21.12 -14.99 -24.36
CA LEU A 209 20.46 -15.70 -25.44
C LEU A 209 20.38 -14.84 -26.72
N ARG A 210 19.94 -13.58 -26.59
CA ARG A 210 19.85 -12.63 -27.73
C ARG A 210 21.22 -12.38 -28.35
N GLU A 211 22.26 -12.17 -27.54
CA GLU A 211 23.63 -11.99 -28.05
C GLU A 211 24.16 -13.22 -28.78
N ASN A 212 23.88 -14.42 -28.26
CA ASN A 212 24.29 -15.67 -28.89
C ASN A 212 23.59 -15.89 -30.22
N GLU A 213 22.29 -15.59 -30.31
CA GLU A 213 21.54 -15.65 -31.58
C GLU A 213 22.08 -14.64 -32.61
N GLU A 214 22.37 -13.41 -32.19
CA GLU A 214 22.97 -12.41 -33.08
C GLU A 214 24.35 -12.83 -33.59
N LYS A 215 25.21 -13.34 -32.70
CA LYS A 215 26.53 -13.87 -33.09
C LYS A 215 26.36 -14.99 -34.12
N ARG A 216 25.43 -15.92 -33.88
CA ARG A 216 25.13 -17.02 -34.81
C ARG A 216 24.63 -16.51 -36.16
N ARG A 217 23.75 -15.52 -36.17
CA ARG A 217 23.24 -14.88 -37.41
C ARG A 217 24.37 -14.22 -38.20
N ARG A 218 25.22 -13.42 -37.56
CA ARG A 218 26.38 -12.78 -38.20
C ARG A 218 27.37 -13.81 -38.76
N SER A 219 27.63 -14.90 -38.02
CA SER A 219 28.48 -15.99 -38.52
C SER A 219 27.91 -16.62 -39.80
N VAL A 220 26.61 -16.88 -39.83
CA VAL A 220 25.94 -17.45 -41.02
C VAL A 220 25.99 -16.48 -42.21
N GLU A 221 25.67 -15.19 -42.01
CA GLU A 221 25.77 -14.15 -43.05
C GLU A 221 27.19 -14.03 -43.62
N ASN A 222 28.22 -14.10 -42.77
CA ASN A 222 29.62 -14.05 -43.20
C ASN A 222 30.03 -15.27 -44.04
N LEU A 223 29.53 -16.48 -43.73
CA LEU A 223 29.77 -17.68 -44.55
C LEU A 223 29.17 -17.53 -45.96
N PHE A 224 27.95 -17.01 -46.07
CA PHE A 224 27.30 -16.80 -47.36
C PHE A 224 27.93 -15.67 -48.18
N SER A 225 28.46 -14.65 -47.51
CA SER A 225 29.15 -13.52 -48.15
C SER A 225 30.54 -13.91 -48.69
N GLY A 226 31.27 -14.78 -47.97
CA GLY A 226 32.60 -15.27 -48.37
C GLY A 226 32.59 -16.30 -49.50
N GLY A 227 31.49 -17.05 -49.68
CA GLY A 227 31.33 -18.03 -50.76
C GLY A 227 31.21 -17.42 -52.16
N ALA A 228 30.85 -16.13 -52.28
CA ALA A 228 30.70 -15.45 -53.57
C ALA A 228 32.03 -15.02 -54.22
N LEU A 229 33.17 -15.18 -53.54
CA LEU A 229 34.49 -14.74 -54.05
C LEU A 229 35.32 -15.84 -54.72
N TYR A 230 34.84 -17.09 -54.76
CA TYR A 230 35.58 -18.25 -55.29
C TYR A 230 35.04 -18.83 -56.61
N ASN A 231 34.17 -18.10 -57.32
CA ASN A 231 33.73 -18.46 -58.67
C ASN A 231 34.20 -17.38 -59.67
N ASN A 232 35.45 -17.47 -60.11
CA ASN A 232 35.93 -16.90 -61.38
C ASN A 232 37.24 -17.59 -61.80
#